data_AF-A0A925MXE7-F1
#
_entry.id   AF-A0A925MXE7-F1
#
_cell.length_a   1.000
_cell.length_b   1.000
_cell.length_c   1.000
_cell.angle_alpha   90.00
_cell.angle_beta   90.00
_cell.angle_gamma   90.00
#
_symmetry.space_group_name_H-M   'P 1'
#
loop_
_entity.id
_entity.type
_entity.pdbx_description
1 polymer ?
#
loop_
_entity_poly.entity_id
_entity_poly.type
_entity_poly.pdbx_seq_one_letter_code
_entity_poly.pdbx_strand_id
1 'polypeptide(L)'
;MTTTEDMVLPDAMGLEHTLSPVDLPPHDPPLEHPLRWTTTVIALACAVLLPFNATAIRGWAYELAPNASTERVIAASETWYNATAALGLNLPTDTMRGWWAAAQAARFESADAAQAERGEDIAPPPPNEAAAEEEEHPQPVSSR
;
A
#
# COMPACT_ATOMS: atom_id res chain seq x y z
N MET A 1 12.35 76.59 17.07
CA MET A 1 11.03 75.97 16.81
C MET A 1 11.32 74.76 15.93
N THR A 2 11.67 73.65 16.55
CA THR A 2 12.07 72.39 15.90
C THR A 2 11.01 71.37 16.28
N THR A 3 10.24 70.96 15.28
CA THR A 3 9.23 69.92 15.38
C THR A 3 9.90 68.62 15.76
N THR A 4 9.49 68.04 16.88
CA THR A 4 9.79 66.67 17.27
C THR A 4 9.17 65.76 16.21
N GLU A 5 9.99 65.17 15.34
CA GLU A 5 9.62 63.98 14.58
C GLU A 5 9.30 62.88 15.59
N ASP A 6 8.01 62.57 15.74
CA ASP A 6 7.53 61.36 16.38
C ASP A 6 8.07 60.16 15.60
N MET A 7 9.22 59.67 16.04
CA MET A 7 9.81 58.42 15.60
C MET A 7 8.93 57.28 16.12
N VAL A 8 7.94 56.90 15.33
CA VAL A 8 7.12 55.70 15.56
C VAL A 8 8.06 54.50 15.55
N LEU A 9 8.32 53.96 16.74
CA LEU A 9 9.11 52.74 16.92
C LEU A 9 8.40 51.58 16.19
N PRO A 10 9.13 50.74 15.43
CA PRO A 10 8.56 49.54 14.84
C PRO A 10 8.14 48.59 15.97
N ASP A 11 6.86 48.19 15.97
CA ASP A 11 6.38 47.14 16.87
C ASP A 11 7.18 45.85 16.67
N ALA A 12 7.48 45.16 17.76
CA ALA A 12 8.37 43.99 17.83
C ALA A 12 7.93 42.79 16.95
N MET A 13 6.78 42.88 16.28
CA MET A 13 6.25 41.87 15.37
C MET A 13 6.37 42.23 13.89
N GLY A 14 6.80 43.46 13.53
CA GLY A 14 7.36 43.83 12.23
C GLY A 14 6.63 43.41 10.94
N LEU A 15 5.34 43.03 10.98
CA LEU A 15 4.68 42.38 9.84
C LEU A 15 3.22 42.81 9.60
N GLU A 16 2.62 43.63 10.46
CA GLU A 16 1.22 44.06 10.27
C GLU A 16 1.03 44.98 9.05
N HIS A 17 2.12 45.51 8.48
CA HIS A 17 2.08 46.43 7.33
C HIS A 17 3.00 45.96 6.20
N THR A 18 3.04 44.64 5.93
CA THR A 18 3.61 44.19 4.65
C THR A 18 2.75 44.74 3.52
N LEU A 19 3.34 45.66 2.78
CA LEU A 19 2.85 46.43 1.64
C LEU A 19 2.31 45.55 0.49
N SER A 20 1.27 44.76 0.73
CA SER A 20 0.48 44.11 -0.33
C SER A 20 -0.49 45.15 -0.88
N PRO A 21 -0.40 45.55 -2.16
CA PRO A 21 -1.32 46.53 -2.79
C PRO A 21 -2.77 46.02 -2.90
N VAL A 22 -3.03 44.80 -2.43
CA VAL A 22 -4.33 44.15 -2.45
C VAL A 22 -4.93 44.28 -1.06
N ASP A 23 -5.96 45.12 -0.95
CA ASP A 23 -6.84 45.15 0.22
C ASP A 23 -7.50 43.79 0.36
N LEU A 24 -7.01 43.00 1.32
CA LEU A 24 -7.64 41.75 1.69
C LEU A 24 -8.75 42.04 2.70
N PRO A 25 -9.88 41.31 2.62
CA PRO A 25 -10.87 41.36 3.69
C PRO A 25 -10.23 41.03 5.04
N PRO A 26 -10.72 41.62 6.14
CA PRO A 26 -10.19 41.37 7.47
C PRO A 26 -10.15 39.87 7.75
N HIS A 27 -9.05 39.40 8.32
CA HIS A 27 -8.91 37.98 8.66
C HIS A 27 -9.92 37.59 9.73
N ASP A 28 -10.52 36.41 9.54
CA ASP A 28 -11.33 35.79 10.57
C ASP A 28 -10.51 35.62 11.85
N PRO A 29 -11.12 35.81 13.03
CA PRO A 29 -10.43 35.58 14.29
C PRO A 29 -9.92 34.14 14.35
N PRO A 30 -8.73 33.89 14.94
CA PRO A 30 -8.22 32.55 15.11
C PRO A 30 -9.19 31.69 15.93
N LEU A 31 -9.25 30.40 15.62
CA LEU A 31 -10.03 29.42 16.38
C LEU A 31 -9.70 29.52 17.87
N GLU A 32 -10.71 29.48 18.75
CA GLU A 32 -10.52 29.55 20.20
C GLU A 32 -9.62 28.42 20.73
N HIS A 33 -9.68 27.23 20.10
CA HIS A 33 -8.94 26.04 20.50
C HIS A 33 -8.40 25.25 19.30
N PRO A 34 -7.34 25.75 18.61
CA PRO A 34 -6.88 25.17 17.35
C PRO A 34 -6.36 23.74 17.52
N LEU A 35 -5.65 23.44 18.62
CA LEU A 35 -5.14 22.09 18.89
C LEU A 35 -6.27 21.09 19.15
N ARG A 36 -7.29 21.48 19.93
CA ARG A 36 -8.44 20.60 20.18
C ARG A 36 -9.18 20.30 18.89
N TRP A 37 -9.43 21.32 18.08
CA TRP A 37 -10.07 21.16 16.78
C TRP A 37 -9.30 20.19 15.88
N THR A 38 -7.98 20.41 15.72
CA THR A 38 -7.13 19.54 14.90
C THR A 38 -7.11 18.10 15.41
N THR A 39 -6.96 17.89 16.73
CA THR A 39 -7.01 16.54 17.31
C THR A 39 -8.36 15.87 17.08
N THR A 40 -9.48 16.59 17.20
CA THR A 40 -10.81 16.05 16.90
C THR A 40 -10.95 15.63 15.44
N VAL A 41 -10.49 16.47 14.51
CA VAL A 41 -10.52 16.14 13.07
C VAL A 41 -9.68 14.91 12.76
N ILE A 42 -8.45 14.83 13.31
CA ILE A 42 -7.57 13.67 13.14
C ILE A 42 -8.22 12.41 13.72
N ALA A 43 -8.75 12.48 14.94
CA ALA A 43 -9.40 11.35 15.59
C ALA A 43 -10.60 10.86 14.78
N LEU A 44 -11.43 11.77 14.26
CA LEU A 44 -12.56 11.44 13.41
C LEU A 44 -12.10 10.79 12.10
N ALA A 45 -11.08 11.35 11.45
CA ALA A 45 -10.50 10.79 10.23
C ALA A 45 -9.94 9.38 10.48
N CYS A 46 -9.22 9.16 11.58
CA CYS A 46 -8.74 7.84 11.98
C CYS A 46 -9.89 6.86 12.23
N ALA A 47 -10.95 7.29 12.93
CA ALA A 47 -12.12 6.46 13.20
C ALA A 47 -12.84 6.02 11.93
N VAL A 48 -12.90 6.90 10.92
CA VAL A 48 -13.44 6.56 9.60
C VAL A 48 -12.47 5.66 8.82
N LEU A 49 -11.17 5.97 8.78
CA LEU A 49 -10.21 5.22 8.00
C LEU A 49 -10.00 3.79 8.52
N LEU A 50 -9.98 3.58 9.83
CA LEU A 50 -9.68 2.29 10.44
C LEU A 50 -10.57 1.12 9.91
N PRO A 51 -11.91 1.26 9.81
CA PRO A 51 -12.75 0.21 9.23
C PRO A 51 -12.53 0.00 7.73
N PHE A 52 -12.38 1.07 6.94
CA PHE A 52 -12.23 0.98 5.49
C PHE A 52 -10.82 0.55 5.05
N ASN A 53 -9.84 0.62 5.95
CA ASN A 53 -8.44 0.31 5.67
C ASN A 53 -8.01 -1.06 6.20
N ALA A 54 -8.95 -1.92 6.63
CA ALA A 54 -8.65 -3.22 7.21
C ALA A 54 -7.85 -4.14 6.25
N THR A 55 -8.20 -4.13 4.96
CA THR A 55 -7.50 -4.92 3.92
C THR A 55 -6.03 -4.52 3.77
N ALA A 56 -5.71 -3.22 3.77
CA ALA A 56 -4.33 -2.79 3.60
C ALA A 56 -3.50 -3.06 4.87
N ILE A 57 -4.10 -2.90 6.07
CA ILE A 57 -3.44 -3.25 7.34
C ILE A 57 -3.07 -4.74 7.34
N ARG A 58 -4.00 -5.62 6.92
CA ARG A 58 -3.74 -7.06 6.83
C ARG A 58 -2.67 -7.38 5.78
N GLY A 59 -2.72 -6.75 4.61
CA GLY A 59 -1.70 -6.93 3.57
C GLY A 59 -0.30 -6.56 4.06
N TRP A 60 -0.16 -5.35 4.62
CA TRP A 60 1.08 -4.89 5.24
C TRP A 60 1.57 -5.82 6.34
N ALA A 61 0.68 -6.35 7.19
CA ALA A 61 1.06 -7.24 8.28
C ALA A 61 1.74 -8.53 7.77
N TYR A 62 1.30 -9.07 6.62
CA TYR A 62 1.94 -10.25 6.01
C TYR A 62 3.28 -9.93 5.32
N GLU A 63 3.55 -8.68 4.99
CA GLU A 63 4.83 -8.25 4.40
C GLU A 63 5.95 -8.09 5.45
N LEU A 64 5.61 -8.08 6.74
CA LEU A 64 6.59 -7.95 7.82
C LEU A 64 7.49 -9.18 7.94
N ALA A 65 8.77 -8.95 8.24
CA ALA A 65 9.72 -10.03 8.48
C ALA A 65 9.26 -10.95 9.63
N PRO A 66 9.24 -12.28 9.46
CA PRO A 66 8.70 -13.20 10.45
C PRO A 66 9.43 -13.10 11.79
N ASN A 67 8.70 -12.74 12.85
CA ASN A 67 9.16 -12.77 14.24
C ASN A 67 7.98 -12.93 15.22
N ALA A 68 8.29 -13.14 16.51
CA ALA A 68 7.27 -13.38 17.53
C ALA A 68 6.32 -12.18 17.78
N SER A 69 6.73 -10.95 17.48
CA SER A 69 5.84 -9.78 17.62
C SER A 69 4.97 -9.58 16.38
N THR A 70 5.46 -9.89 15.19
CA THR A 70 4.69 -9.78 13.94
C THR A 70 3.58 -10.82 13.86
N GLU A 71 3.75 -12.00 14.45
CA GLU A 71 2.66 -12.99 14.56
C GLU A 71 1.44 -12.41 15.27
N ARG A 72 1.64 -11.62 16.35
CA ARG A 72 0.54 -10.94 17.06
C ARG A 72 -0.11 -9.86 16.19
N VAL A 73 0.70 -9.13 15.43
CA VAL A 73 0.21 -8.08 14.50
C VAL A 73 -0.63 -8.71 13.40
N ILE A 74 -0.18 -9.83 12.82
CA ILE A 74 -0.94 -10.60 11.82
C ILE A 74 -2.26 -11.06 12.40
N ALA A 75 -2.26 -11.73 13.56
CA ALA A 75 -3.48 -12.22 14.20
C ALA A 75 -4.48 -11.09 14.54
N ALA A 76 -3.98 -9.94 15.02
CA ALA A 76 -4.81 -8.77 15.27
C ALA A 76 -5.40 -8.19 13.96
N SER A 77 -4.59 -8.13 12.90
CA SER A 77 -5.02 -7.64 11.58
C SER A 77 -6.07 -8.54 10.94
N GLU A 78 -5.94 -9.87 11.09
CA GLU A 78 -6.93 -10.85 10.62
C GLU A 78 -8.24 -10.72 11.40
N THR A 79 -8.15 -10.63 12.72
CA THR A 79 -9.33 -10.46 13.59
C THR A 79 -10.09 -9.19 13.22
N TRP A 80 -9.37 -8.08 13.01
CA TRP A 80 -9.96 -6.82 12.58
C TRP A 80 -10.59 -6.91 11.19
N TYR A 81 -9.86 -7.48 10.22
CA TYR A 81 -10.37 -7.70 8.87
C TYR A 81 -11.66 -8.53 8.85
N ASN A 82 -11.73 -9.59 9.66
CA ASN A 82 -12.92 -10.42 9.76
C ASN A 82 -14.09 -9.67 10.41
N ALA A 83 -13.82 -8.84 11.43
CA ALA A 83 -14.83 -8.01 12.06
C ALA A 83 -15.42 -6.98 11.08
N THR A 84 -14.58 -6.30 10.30
CA THR A 84 -15.06 -5.33 9.29
C THR A 84 -15.75 -6.02 8.11
N ALA A 85 -15.29 -7.21 7.72
CA ALA A 85 -15.95 -8.05 6.71
C ALA A 85 -17.36 -8.46 7.15
N ALA A 86 -17.54 -8.83 8.42
CA ALA A 86 -18.84 -9.19 8.98
C ALA A 86 -19.84 -8.00 8.97
N LEU A 87 -19.33 -6.77 9.01
CA LEU A 87 -20.11 -5.54 8.87
C LEU A 87 -20.35 -5.15 7.40
N GLY A 88 -19.85 -5.91 6.43
CA GLY A 88 -19.96 -5.62 5.00
C GLY A 88 -19.09 -4.46 4.53
N LEU A 89 -18.16 -3.96 5.35
CA LEU A 89 -17.35 -2.78 5.03
C LEU A 89 -16.32 -3.04 3.93
N ASN A 90 -16.01 -4.31 3.65
CA ASN A 90 -15.08 -4.72 2.60
C ASN A 90 -15.76 -4.90 1.22
N LEU A 91 -17.09 -4.89 1.14
CA LEU A 91 -17.87 -5.11 -0.09
C LEU A 91 -17.42 -4.25 -1.29
N PRO A 92 -17.17 -2.93 -1.14
CA PRO A 92 -16.77 -2.10 -2.27
C PRO A 92 -15.42 -2.54 -2.87
N THR A 93 -14.47 -2.93 -2.03
CA THR A 93 -13.15 -3.37 -2.49
C THR A 93 -13.23 -4.75 -3.15
N ASP A 94 -14.02 -5.66 -2.56
CA ASP A 94 -14.19 -7.02 -3.09
C ASP A 94 -14.89 -7.03 -4.44
N THR A 95 -15.90 -6.17 -4.63
CA THR A 95 -16.59 -6.02 -5.93
C THR A 95 -15.64 -5.49 -7.00
N MET A 96 -14.84 -4.46 -6.69
CA MET A 96 -13.86 -3.92 -7.63
C MET A 96 -12.79 -4.95 -8.00
N ARG A 97 -12.31 -5.74 -7.03
CA ARG A 97 -11.37 -6.84 -7.28
C ARG A 97 -11.98 -7.92 -8.16
N GLY A 98 -13.24 -8.29 -7.92
CA GLY A 98 -13.96 -9.27 -8.75
C GLY A 98 -14.11 -8.82 -10.20
N TRP A 99 -14.46 -7.54 -10.40
CA TRP A 99 -14.55 -6.96 -11.74
C TRP A 99 -13.20 -6.98 -12.47
N TRP A 100 -12.12 -6.61 -11.77
CA TRP A 100 -10.77 -6.68 -12.32
C TRP A 100 -10.37 -8.11 -12.68
N ALA A 101 -10.62 -9.08 -11.80
CA ALA A 101 -10.30 -10.49 -12.07
C ALA A 101 -11.08 -11.05 -13.27
N ALA A 102 -12.35 -10.68 -13.42
CA ALA A 102 -13.16 -11.06 -14.58
C ALA A 102 -12.63 -10.45 -15.88
N ALA A 103 -12.24 -9.17 -15.86
CA ALA A 103 -11.62 -8.51 -17.01
C ALA A 103 -10.28 -9.17 -17.38
N GLN A 104 -9.48 -9.56 -16.38
CA GLN A 104 -8.20 -10.24 -16.57
C GLN A 104 -8.39 -11.64 -17.18
N ALA A 105 -9.37 -12.41 -16.70
CA ALA A 105 -9.70 -13.72 -17.25
C ALA A 105 -10.08 -13.65 -18.74
N ALA A 106 -10.95 -12.69 -19.11
CA ALA A 106 -11.35 -12.50 -20.50
C ALA A 106 -10.18 -12.16 -21.44
N ARG A 107 -9.15 -11.47 -20.94
CA ARG A 107 -7.94 -11.12 -21.71
C ARG A 107 -7.01 -12.33 -21.93
N PHE A 108 -6.96 -13.28 -21.01
CA PHE A 108 -6.04 -14.41 -21.09
C PHE A 108 -6.67 -15.68 -21.66
N GLU A 109 -8.00 -15.83 -21.63
CA GLU A 109 -8.71 -16.89 -22.33
C GLU A 109 -8.40 -16.87 -23.85
N SER A 110 -8.18 -15.68 -24.40
CA SER A 110 -7.72 -15.48 -25.78
C SER A 110 -6.23 -15.79 -26.01
N ALA A 111 -5.40 -15.78 -24.96
CA ALA A 111 -3.97 -16.12 -25.03
C ALA A 111 -3.72 -17.63 -24.83
N ASP A 112 -4.55 -18.30 -24.02
CA ASP A 112 -4.53 -19.76 -23.85
C ASP A 112 -5.09 -20.46 -25.09
N ALA A 113 -6.17 -19.95 -25.69
CA ALA A 113 -6.67 -20.45 -26.97
C ALA A 113 -5.62 -20.31 -28.10
N ALA A 114 -4.91 -19.19 -28.15
CA ALA A 114 -3.84 -18.96 -29.13
C ALA A 114 -2.55 -19.77 -28.88
N GLN A 115 -2.34 -20.30 -27.68
CA GLN A 115 -1.26 -21.24 -27.35
C GLN A 115 -1.67 -22.69 -27.62
N ALA A 116 -2.93 -23.05 -27.35
CA ALA A 116 -3.49 -24.36 -27.67
C ALA A 116 -3.46 -24.63 -29.19
N GLU A 117 -3.82 -23.63 -30.02
CA GLU A 117 -3.72 -23.74 -31.48
C GLU A 117 -2.26 -23.79 -32.01
N ARG A 118 -1.27 -23.45 -31.18
CA ARG A 118 0.17 -23.46 -31.53
C ARG A 118 0.91 -24.69 -30.99
N GLY A 119 0.27 -25.49 -30.13
CA GLY A 119 0.88 -26.57 -29.37
C GLY A 119 0.71 -27.98 -29.93
N GLU A 120 0.01 -28.16 -31.06
CA GLU A 120 -0.28 -29.48 -31.65
C GLU A 120 0.84 -29.99 -32.61
N ASP A 121 2.08 -29.56 -32.43
CA ASP A 121 3.24 -30.08 -33.19
C ASP A 121 4.55 -30.10 -32.37
N ILE A 122 4.46 -30.41 -31.07
CA ILE A 122 5.64 -30.79 -30.28
C ILE A 122 5.50 -32.25 -29.90
N ALA A 123 5.99 -33.12 -30.78
CA ALA A 123 6.15 -34.53 -30.49
C ALA A 123 6.91 -34.72 -29.16
N PRO A 124 6.53 -35.70 -28.32
CA PRO A 124 7.30 -36.02 -27.13
C PRO A 124 8.75 -36.32 -27.54
N PRO A 125 9.75 -35.85 -26.78
CA PRO A 125 11.14 -36.17 -27.08
C PRO A 125 11.29 -37.69 -27.16
N PRO A 126 12.02 -38.24 -28.15
CA PRO A 126 12.21 -39.68 -28.25
C PRO A 126 12.79 -40.18 -26.92
N PRO A 127 12.36 -41.37 -26.46
CA PRO A 127 12.87 -41.96 -25.23
C PRO A 127 14.37 -42.19 -25.38
N ASN A 128 15.13 -41.27 -24.79
CA ASN A 128 16.47 -41.44 -24.26
C ASN A 128 17.24 -42.68 -24.76
N GLU A 129 18.02 -42.48 -25.82
CA GLU A 129 19.23 -43.27 -26.15
C GLU A 129 20.30 -43.23 -25.03
N ALA A 130 20.03 -42.61 -23.88
CA ALA A 130 20.91 -42.53 -22.72
C ALA A 130 21.00 -43.83 -21.88
N ALA A 131 20.56 -44.97 -22.41
CA ALA A 131 20.63 -46.26 -21.71
C ALA A 131 21.68 -47.24 -22.28
N ALA A 132 22.48 -46.83 -23.28
CA ALA A 132 23.36 -47.76 -24.00
C ALA A 132 24.88 -47.52 -23.86
N GLU A 133 25.34 -46.50 -23.14
CA GLU A 133 26.77 -46.20 -23.00
C GLU A 133 27.18 -46.02 -21.53
N GLU A 134 27.01 -47.06 -20.71
CA GLU A 134 27.74 -47.15 -19.42
C GLU A 134 27.98 -48.62 -19.03
N GLU A 135 28.39 -49.45 -20.02
CA GLU A 135 29.15 -50.66 -19.73
C GLU A 135 30.65 -50.36 -19.83
N GLU A 136 31.38 -50.81 -18.82
CA GLU A 136 32.82 -51.11 -18.84
C GLU A 136 33.81 -50.00 -18.39
N HIS A 137 33.98 -49.89 -17.06
CA HIS A 137 35.34 -49.72 -16.53
C HIS A 137 35.60 -50.56 -15.27
N PRO A 138 36.63 -51.42 -15.27
CA PRO A 138 36.86 -52.40 -14.21
C PRO A 138 37.38 -51.77 -12.92
N GLN A 139 36.86 -52.27 -11.81
CA GLN A 139 37.38 -52.08 -10.45
C GLN A 139 38.81 -52.63 -10.33
N PRO A 140 39.75 -51.89 -9.71
CA PRO A 140 40.84 -52.52 -8.99
C PRO A 140 40.59 -52.51 -7.48
N VAL A 141 40.67 -53.73 -6.98
CA VAL A 141 40.57 -54.23 -5.62
C VAL A 141 41.64 -53.62 -4.68
N SER A 142 41.22 -53.41 -3.43
CA SER A 142 41.92 -53.80 -2.19
C SER A 142 42.90 -52.86 -1.48
N SER A 143 42.68 -52.82 -0.16
CA SER A 143 43.64 -52.77 0.95
C SER A 143 44.32 -51.40 1.19
N ARG A 144 44.32 -50.82 2.39
CA ARG A 144 44.41 -51.39 3.74
C ARG A 144 44.10 -50.31 4.78
#